data_AF-A0A2V7X2L4-F1
#
_entry.id   AF-A0A2V7X2L4-F1
#
_cell.length_a   1.000
_cell.length_b   1.000
_cell.length_c   1.000
_cell.angle_alpha   90.00
_cell.angle_beta   90.00
_cell.angle_gamma   90.00
#
_symmetry.space_group_name_H-M   'P 1'
#
loop_
_entity.id
_entity.type
_entity.pdbx_description
1 polymer ?
#
loop_
_entity_poly.entity_id
_entity_poly.type
_entity_poly.pdbx_seq_one_letter_code
_entity_poly.pdbx_strand_id
1 'polypeptide(L)'
;MNRHSATLVHASLLVSALIGVACGSDARTPTAAATPAPVSTPTPAPAATPHHLPAIVDLHNHCPKLDSQLLSYVNNAIDTVQQKHPELFDFSDARGESVKVLDRQKYQTAVVASINGQGGVCAKDDDEEVAVKVSNDFNEQFNIWTSAGYTRRSYITTCFPAQF
;
A
#
# COMPACT_ATOMS: atom_id res chain seq x y z
N MET A 1 35.41 -24.39 -25.90
CA MET A 1 36.03 -24.78 -24.61
C MET A 1 34.93 -24.69 -23.55
N ASN A 2 34.02 -25.64 -23.38
CA ASN A 2 34.07 -27.00 -22.82
C ASN A 2 34.68 -27.12 -21.41
N ARG A 3 33.82 -27.38 -20.40
CA ARG A 3 33.94 -28.26 -19.20
C ARG A 3 32.88 -27.87 -18.17
N HIS A 4 32.31 -28.72 -17.31
CA HIS A 4 31.80 -30.11 -17.32
C HIS A 4 30.92 -30.23 -16.04
N SER A 5 29.98 -31.17 -16.07
CA SER A 5 28.91 -31.51 -15.12
C SER A 5 29.33 -31.90 -13.69
N ALA A 6 28.40 -31.90 -12.73
CA ALA A 6 28.15 -33.03 -11.83
C ALA A 6 26.82 -32.90 -11.05
N THR A 7 25.98 -33.93 -11.20
CA THR A 7 24.74 -34.22 -10.47
C THR A 7 25.06 -34.96 -9.17
N LEU A 8 24.22 -34.85 -8.12
CA LEU A 8 24.20 -35.85 -7.05
C LEU A 8 22.78 -36.06 -6.51
N VAL A 9 22.35 -37.33 -6.63
CA VAL A 9 21.08 -37.94 -6.24
C VAL A 9 21.23 -38.53 -4.84
N HIS A 10 20.23 -38.42 -3.96
CA HIS A 10 20.03 -39.37 -2.87
C HIS A 10 18.54 -39.71 -2.72
N ALA A 11 18.23 -40.98 -2.99
CA ALA A 11 16.99 -41.68 -2.66
C ALA A 11 17.05 -42.10 -1.17
N SER A 12 15.97 -42.33 -0.40
CA SER A 12 15.11 -43.53 -0.47
C SER A 12 14.27 -43.67 0.82
N LEU A 13 12.95 -43.99 0.68
CA LEU A 13 12.19 -45.13 1.29
C LEU A 13 11.98 -45.17 2.84
N LEU A 14 10.87 -45.56 3.51
CA LEU A 14 9.72 -46.51 3.36
C LEU A 14 8.75 -46.21 4.55
N VAL A 15 7.40 -46.14 4.49
CA VAL A 15 6.32 -47.14 4.27
C VAL A 15 5.52 -47.52 5.54
N SER A 16 4.19 -47.55 5.34
CA SER A 16 3.14 -48.41 5.94
C SER A 16 2.28 -48.00 7.14
N ALA A 17 1.00 -48.31 6.92
CA ALA A 17 -0.22 -48.04 7.68
C ALA A 17 -0.67 -49.23 8.55
N LEU A 18 -1.73 -49.04 9.36
CA LEU A 18 -2.82 -50.00 9.74
C LEU A 18 -3.65 -49.36 10.90
N ILE A 19 -4.90 -48.91 10.69
CA ILE A 19 -6.22 -49.58 10.92
C ILE A 19 -6.44 -50.13 12.35
N GLY A 20 -7.56 -49.73 12.99
CA GLY A 20 -8.16 -50.47 14.11
C GLY A 20 -9.24 -49.71 14.89
N VAL A 21 -10.50 -50.11 14.71
CA VAL A 21 -11.73 -49.66 15.40
C VAL A 21 -11.94 -50.43 16.72
N ALA A 22 -12.54 -49.79 17.74
CA ALA A 22 -13.70 -50.27 18.52
C ALA A 22 -13.68 -49.97 20.04
N CYS A 23 -14.83 -49.43 20.50
CA CYS A 23 -15.59 -49.67 21.75
C CYS A 23 -14.91 -49.86 23.11
N GLY A 24 -15.43 -49.14 24.13
CA GLY A 24 -15.35 -49.60 25.52
C GLY A 24 -15.67 -48.51 26.53
N SER A 25 -16.89 -48.55 27.07
CA SER A 25 -17.44 -47.66 28.09
C SER A 25 -16.72 -47.80 29.44
N ASP A 26 -16.44 -46.68 30.10
CA ASP A 26 -16.17 -46.66 31.55
C ASP A 26 -16.93 -45.51 32.23
N ALA A 27 -17.69 -45.88 33.25
CA ALA A 27 -18.62 -45.05 33.98
C ALA A 27 -17.87 -43.99 34.81
N ARG A 28 -18.34 -42.73 34.76
CA ARG A 28 -17.99 -41.72 35.75
C ARG A 28 -19.23 -41.17 36.44
N THR A 29 -19.17 -41.30 37.75
CA THR A 29 -19.98 -40.75 38.84
C THR A 29 -20.60 -39.38 38.53
N PRO A 30 -21.87 -39.12 38.91
CA PRO A 30 -22.48 -37.80 38.75
C PRO A 30 -21.75 -36.77 39.63
N THR A 31 -21.13 -35.80 38.99
CA THR A 31 -20.65 -34.56 39.64
C THR A 31 -21.85 -33.64 39.87
N ALA A 32 -21.92 -33.05 41.05
CA ALA A 32 -22.99 -32.11 41.45
C ALA A 32 -23.13 -30.95 40.44
N ALA A 33 -24.38 -30.62 40.12
CA ALA A 33 -24.73 -29.52 39.22
C ALA A 33 -24.28 -28.16 39.79
N ALA A 34 -23.50 -27.41 39.02
CA ALA A 34 -23.15 -26.03 39.34
C ALA A 34 -24.35 -25.09 39.10
N THR A 35 -24.59 -24.18 40.05
CA THR A 35 -25.54 -23.07 39.95
C THR A 35 -25.22 -22.17 38.74
N PRO A 36 -26.21 -21.75 37.92
CA PRO A 36 -25.95 -20.84 36.81
C PRO A 36 -25.56 -19.44 37.32
N ALA A 37 -24.48 -18.88 36.75
CA ALA A 37 -24.08 -17.49 36.96
C ALA A 37 -25.06 -16.53 36.25
N PRO A 38 -25.25 -15.30 36.75
CA PRO A 38 -26.11 -14.30 36.11
C PRO A 38 -25.56 -13.91 34.73
N VAL A 39 -26.44 -13.90 33.73
CA VAL A 39 -26.13 -13.50 32.35
C VAL A 39 -26.02 -11.98 32.28
N SER A 40 -24.89 -11.47 31.80
CA SER A 40 -24.71 -10.04 31.52
C SER A 40 -25.58 -9.60 30.35
N THR A 41 -26.34 -8.52 30.55
CA THR A 41 -27.13 -7.86 29.51
C THR A 41 -26.18 -7.28 28.45
N PRO A 42 -26.40 -7.49 27.14
CA PRO A 42 -25.55 -6.90 26.11
C PRO A 42 -25.68 -5.37 26.13
N THR A 43 -24.53 -4.69 26.14
CA THR A 43 -24.46 -3.23 25.99
C THR A 43 -25.00 -2.84 24.60
N PRO A 44 -25.90 -1.86 24.47
CA PRO A 44 -26.36 -1.42 23.16
C PRO A 44 -25.17 -0.91 22.32
N ALA A 45 -25.12 -1.35 21.06
CA ALA A 45 -24.08 -0.92 20.13
C ALA A 45 -24.14 0.61 19.93
N PRO A 46 -23.00 1.32 19.90
CA PRO A 46 -22.97 2.74 19.59
C PRO A 46 -23.64 3.01 18.24
N ALA A 47 -24.50 4.03 18.18
CA ALA A 47 -25.05 4.51 16.93
C ALA A 47 -23.93 4.99 16.00
N ALA A 48 -23.97 4.61 14.73
CA ALA A 48 -23.01 5.06 13.73
C ALA A 48 -23.09 6.59 13.58
N THR A 49 -22.02 7.28 13.94
CA THR A 49 -21.84 8.70 13.59
C THR A 49 -21.80 8.84 12.07
N PRO A 50 -22.52 9.81 11.49
CA PRO A 50 -22.41 10.08 10.05
C PRO A 50 -20.97 10.46 9.72
N HIS A 51 -20.30 9.63 8.93
CA HIS A 51 -18.92 9.83 8.48
C HIS A 51 -18.87 10.89 7.36
N HIS A 52 -19.28 12.12 7.67
CA HIS A 52 -18.83 13.26 6.89
C HIS A 52 -17.46 13.65 7.45
N LEU A 53 -16.41 13.04 6.91
CA LEU A 53 -15.08 13.62 7.04
C LEU A 53 -15.18 15.06 6.53
N PRO A 54 -14.64 16.06 7.25
CA PRO A 54 -14.58 17.42 6.73
C PRO A 54 -13.89 17.39 5.36
N ALA A 55 -14.35 18.24 4.45
CA ALA A 55 -13.66 18.41 3.16
C ALA A 55 -12.18 18.70 3.46
N ILE A 56 -11.29 17.99 2.78
CA ILE A 56 -9.85 18.29 2.83
C ILE A 56 -9.73 19.76 2.42
N VAL A 57 -9.20 20.60 3.32
CA VAL A 57 -9.00 22.01 3.04
C VAL A 57 -8.08 22.12 1.83
N ASP A 58 -8.24 23.16 1.00
CA ASP A 58 -7.29 23.39 -0.09
C ASP A 58 -5.90 23.61 0.51
N LEU A 59 -5.05 22.59 0.38
CA LEU A 59 -3.75 22.51 1.02
C LEU A 59 -2.81 23.60 0.51
N HIS A 60 -3.01 24.10 -0.71
CA HIS A 60 -2.22 25.19 -1.29
C HIS A 60 -2.30 26.49 -0.48
N ASN A 61 -3.44 26.73 0.17
CA ASN A 61 -3.71 27.99 0.88
C ASN A 61 -3.47 27.89 2.39
N HIS A 62 -3.34 26.67 2.93
CA HIS A 62 -3.26 26.43 4.38
C HIS A 62 -1.93 25.82 4.80
N CYS A 63 -1.20 25.19 3.89
CA CYS A 63 0.08 24.56 4.18
C CYS A 63 1.25 25.44 3.67
N PRO A 64 2.34 25.59 4.45
CA PRO A 64 3.49 26.36 4.04
C PRO A 64 4.27 25.72 2.88
N LYS A 65 4.82 26.56 2.01
CA LYS A 65 5.81 26.16 1.02
C LYS A 65 7.22 26.19 1.63
N LEU A 66 7.80 25.01 1.81
CA LEU A 66 9.13 24.78 2.41
C LEU A 66 10.08 24.17 1.36
N ASP A 67 11.23 23.67 1.82
CA ASP A 67 12.08 22.79 1.02
C ASP A 67 11.58 21.35 1.14
N SER A 68 11.42 20.68 -0.01
CA SER A 68 10.94 19.30 -0.04
C SER A 68 11.98 18.33 0.50
N GLN A 69 11.54 17.48 1.43
CA GLN A 69 12.30 16.35 1.97
C GLN A 69 12.02 15.05 1.22
N LEU A 70 10.88 14.95 0.52
CA LEU A 70 10.39 13.71 -0.07
C LEU A 70 10.45 13.67 -1.61
N LEU A 71 10.95 14.73 -2.25
CA LEU A 71 11.03 14.83 -3.72
C LEU A 71 11.82 13.69 -4.36
N SER A 72 12.84 13.15 -3.68
CA SER A 72 13.62 12.03 -4.19
C SER A 72 12.78 10.76 -4.39
N TYR A 73 11.83 10.46 -3.49
CA TYR A 73 10.92 9.34 -3.63
C TYR A 73 10.02 9.49 -4.86
N VAL A 74 9.51 10.69 -5.09
CA VAL A 74 8.66 11.01 -6.25
C VAL A 74 9.47 10.91 -7.54
N ASN A 75 10.70 11.44 -7.54
CA ASN A 75 11.56 11.38 -8.71
C ASN A 75 11.89 9.94 -9.11
N ASN A 76 12.35 9.15 -8.15
CA ASN A 76 12.66 7.73 -8.37
C ASN A 76 11.43 6.94 -8.86
N ALA A 77 10.25 7.27 -8.35
CA ALA A 77 9.01 6.63 -8.78
C ALA A 77 8.67 6.96 -10.22
N ILE A 78 8.77 8.23 -10.64
CA ILE A 78 8.52 8.62 -12.04
C ILE A 78 9.52 7.93 -12.98
N ASP A 79 10.81 7.89 -12.62
CA ASP A 79 11.83 7.18 -13.41
C ASP A 79 11.52 5.68 -13.52
N THR A 80 11.14 5.06 -12.41
CA THR A 80 10.77 3.65 -12.36
C THR A 80 9.55 3.36 -13.23
N VAL A 81 8.53 4.21 -13.19
CA VAL A 81 7.31 4.05 -13.99
C VAL A 81 7.61 4.23 -15.48
N GLN A 82 8.44 5.20 -15.87
CA GLN A 82 8.88 5.34 -17.26
C GLN A 82 9.61 4.09 -17.77
N GLN A 83 10.44 3.47 -16.92
CA GLN A 83 11.17 2.25 -17.27
C GLN A 83 10.28 1.00 -17.35
N LYS A 84 9.36 0.84 -16.38
CA LYS A 84 8.53 -0.38 -16.25
C LYS A 84 7.24 -0.35 -17.04
N HIS A 85 6.72 0.85 -17.31
CA HIS A 85 5.45 1.08 -18.00
C HIS A 85 5.62 2.04 -19.19
N PRO A 86 6.53 1.74 -20.14
CA PRO A 86 6.75 2.61 -21.29
C PRO A 86 5.48 2.82 -22.13
N GLU A 87 4.51 1.91 -22.08
CA GLU A 87 3.21 2.02 -22.74
C GLU A 87 2.34 3.18 -22.25
N LEU A 88 2.66 3.78 -21.09
CA LEU A 88 1.94 4.94 -20.57
C LEU A 88 2.44 6.27 -21.14
N PHE A 89 3.50 6.25 -21.96
CA PHE A 89 4.18 7.44 -22.42
C PHE A 89 4.33 7.47 -23.94
N ASP A 90 4.25 8.67 -24.50
CA ASP A 90 4.77 8.95 -25.83
C ASP A 90 6.10 9.69 -25.69
N PHE A 91 7.18 8.92 -25.80
CA PHE A 91 8.55 9.44 -25.72
C PHE A 91 8.97 10.27 -26.95
N SER A 92 8.18 10.26 -28.03
CA SER A 92 8.42 11.11 -29.20
C SER A 92 7.88 12.53 -29.04
N ASP A 93 6.93 12.73 -28.11
CA ASP A 93 6.41 14.03 -27.69
C ASP A 93 6.97 14.40 -26.32
N ALA A 94 8.18 14.99 -26.32
CA ALA A 94 8.89 15.42 -25.12
C ALA A 94 9.16 16.93 -25.12
N ARG A 95 9.18 17.52 -23.92
CA ARG A 95 9.48 18.93 -23.64
C ARG A 95 10.59 18.98 -22.58
N GLY A 96 11.84 18.92 -23.03
CA GLY A 96 12.96 18.68 -22.12
C GLY A 96 12.86 17.28 -21.52
N GLU A 97 12.91 17.17 -20.19
CA GLU A 97 12.77 15.90 -19.45
C GLU A 97 11.31 15.45 -19.27
N SER A 98 10.35 16.32 -19.59
CA SER A 98 8.92 16.03 -19.49
C SER A 98 8.44 15.26 -20.72
N VAL A 99 7.85 14.09 -20.51
CA VAL A 99 7.31 13.23 -21.59
C VAL A 99 5.79 13.22 -21.57
N LYS A 100 5.17 13.06 -22.74
CA LYS A 100 3.71 13.00 -22.85
C LYS A 100 3.18 11.75 -22.17
N VAL A 101 2.19 11.91 -21.30
CA VAL A 101 1.44 10.83 -20.64
C VAL A 101 0.19 10.53 -21.45
N LEU A 102 0.03 9.26 -21.83
CA LEU A 102 -1.07 8.78 -22.68
C LEU A 102 -2.34 8.48 -21.87
N ASP A 103 -2.19 8.04 -20.63
CA ASP A 103 -3.28 7.73 -19.71
C ASP A 103 -2.96 8.28 -18.33
N ARG A 104 -3.62 9.40 -17.96
CA ARG A 104 -3.36 10.11 -16.72
C ARG A 104 -3.61 9.24 -15.48
N GLN A 105 -4.75 8.54 -15.45
CA GLN A 105 -5.14 7.78 -14.26
C GLN A 105 -4.21 6.59 -14.05
N LYS A 106 -3.86 5.86 -15.11
CA LYS A 106 -2.90 4.76 -15.01
C LYS A 106 -1.52 5.25 -14.59
N TYR A 107 -1.07 6.40 -15.11
CA TYR A 107 0.18 7.02 -14.71
C TYR A 107 0.20 7.41 -13.23
N GLN A 108 -0.82 8.14 -12.74
CA GLN A 108 -0.93 8.50 -11.31
C GLN A 108 -0.93 7.25 -10.42
N THR A 109 -1.73 6.24 -10.78
CA THR A 109 -1.81 4.98 -10.05
C THR A 109 -0.46 4.27 -10.00
N ALA A 110 0.26 4.21 -11.12
CA ALA A 110 1.57 3.59 -11.20
C ALA A 110 2.64 4.34 -10.39
N VAL A 111 2.62 5.68 -10.40
CA VAL A 111 3.54 6.49 -9.59
C VAL A 111 3.28 6.30 -8.10
N VAL A 112 2.02 6.36 -7.66
CA VAL A 112 1.65 6.09 -6.25
C VAL A 112 2.10 4.70 -5.81
N ALA A 113 1.83 3.67 -6.63
CA ALA A 113 2.29 2.31 -6.36
C ALA A 113 3.82 2.22 -6.29
N SER A 114 4.54 2.92 -7.18
CA SER A 114 6.00 2.94 -7.18
C SER A 114 6.60 3.71 -6.01
N ILE A 115 5.93 4.74 -5.46
CA ILE A 115 6.36 5.39 -4.21
C ILE A 115 6.19 4.43 -3.04
N ASN A 116 5.00 3.85 -2.88
CA ASN A 116 4.70 2.89 -1.82
C ASN A 116 5.65 1.67 -1.84
N GLY A 117 6.11 1.27 -3.03
CA GLY A 117 7.07 0.18 -3.21
C GLY A 117 8.51 0.48 -2.76
N GLN A 118 8.86 1.73 -2.45
CA GLN A 118 10.22 2.10 -1.99
C GLN A 118 10.47 1.78 -0.51
N GLY A 119 9.41 1.50 0.26
CA GLY A 119 9.50 1.14 1.68
C GLY A 119 9.71 2.35 2.60
N GLY A 120 9.04 2.35 3.76
CA GLY A 120 9.13 3.44 4.74
C GLY A 120 8.51 4.77 4.28
N VAL A 121 7.80 4.78 3.16
CA VAL A 121 7.11 5.94 2.60
C VAL A 121 5.71 5.53 2.15
N CYS A 122 4.74 6.44 2.31
CA CYS A 122 3.37 6.27 1.87
C CYS A 122 2.99 7.39 0.90
N ALA A 123 2.28 7.03 -0.16
CA ALA A 123 1.71 7.96 -1.12
C ALA A 123 0.23 7.67 -1.37
N LYS A 124 -0.52 8.74 -1.64
CA LYS A 124 -1.94 8.71 -2.00
C LYS A 124 -2.20 9.69 -3.15
N ASP A 125 -3.06 9.28 -4.08
CA ASP A 125 -3.64 10.18 -5.09
C ASP A 125 -4.69 11.07 -4.40
N ASP A 126 -4.54 12.38 -4.54
CA ASP A 126 -5.39 13.42 -3.98
C ASP A 126 -6.10 14.21 -5.11
N ASP A 127 -6.57 13.44 -6.10
CA ASP A 127 -7.23 13.85 -7.35
C ASP A 127 -6.35 14.64 -8.35
N GLU A 128 -5.74 15.75 -7.92
CA GLU A 128 -4.86 16.59 -8.76
C GLU A 128 -3.37 16.41 -8.43
N GLU A 129 -3.06 15.96 -7.22
CA GLU A 129 -1.71 15.85 -6.69
C GLU A 129 -1.46 14.48 -6.07
N VAL A 130 -0.19 14.18 -5.80
CA VAL A 130 0.21 13.03 -5.00
C VAL A 130 0.70 13.53 -3.65
N ALA A 131 0.01 13.10 -2.59
CA ALA A 131 0.39 13.33 -1.20
C ALA A 131 1.40 12.26 -0.78
N VAL A 132 2.53 12.64 -0.18
CA VAL A 132 3.60 11.71 0.26
C VAL A 132 4.00 11.98 1.70
N LYS A 133 4.16 10.93 2.51
CA LYS A 133 4.60 11.02 3.91
C LYS A 133 5.50 9.85 4.32
N VAL A 134 6.36 10.07 5.31
CA VAL A 134 7.19 9.01 5.95
C VAL A 134 6.83 8.80 7.43
N SER A 135 6.15 9.77 8.04
CA SER A 135 5.52 9.70 9.36
C SER A 135 4.19 10.45 9.33
N ASN A 136 3.46 10.51 10.44
CA ASN A 136 2.24 11.33 10.54
C ASN A 136 2.53 12.79 10.95
N ASP A 137 3.80 13.17 11.09
CA ASP A 137 4.19 14.52 11.49
C ASP A 137 3.95 15.53 10.36
N PHE A 138 4.13 15.11 9.10
CA PHE A 138 3.86 15.93 7.92
C PHE A 138 3.62 15.08 6.67
N ASN A 139 3.00 15.69 5.67
CA ASN A 139 3.04 15.21 4.29
C ASN A 139 3.44 16.34 3.33
N GLU A 140 3.96 15.97 2.17
CA GLU A 140 4.25 16.88 1.07
C GLU A 140 3.32 16.59 -0.11
N GLN A 141 2.87 17.63 -0.79
CA GLN A 141 2.08 17.54 -2.02
C GLN A 141 2.97 17.71 -3.24
N PHE A 142 2.75 16.87 -4.24
CA PHE A 142 3.48 16.91 -5.51
C PHE A 142 2.53 16.89 -6.69
N ASN A 143 2.77 17.81 -7.62
CA ASN A 143 2.18 17.73 -8.93
C ASN A 143 3.11 16.92 -9.85
N ILE A 144 2.65 15.73 -10.26
CA ILE A 144 3.39 14.79 -11.11
C ILE A 144 3.00 14.88 -12.58
N TRP A 145 2.00 15.69 -12.93
CA TRP A 145 1.41 15.77 -14.26
C TRP A 145 0.88 17.16 -14.56
N THR A 146 1.29 17.74 -15.68
CA THR A 146 0.81 19.05 -16.13
C THR A 146 -0.55 18.94 -16.82
N SER A 147 -1.37 19.99 -16.76
CA SER A 147 -2.63 20.09 -17.53
C SER A 147 -2.44 19.94 -19.05
N ALA A 148 -1.24 20.18 -19.56
CA ALA A 148 -0.87 19.96 -20.96
C ALA A 148 -0.62 18.47 -21.31
N GLY A 149 -0.65 17.57 -20.33
CA GLY A 149 -0.52 16.13 -20.53
C GLY A 149 0.89 15.57 -20.35
N TYR A 150 1.82 16.30 -19.73
CA TYR A 150 3.22 15.87 -19.61
C TYR A 150 3.60 15.56 -18.16
N THR A 151 4.58 14.67 -17.96
CA THR A 151 5.15 14.41 -16.63
C THR A 151 5.70 15.69 -16.00
N ARG A 152 5.60 15.77 -14.68
CA ARG A 152 6.07 16.90 -13.87
C ARG A 152 6.75 16.36 -12.61
N ARG A 153 7.69 17.13 -12.07
CA ARG A 153 8.39 16.84 -10.81
C ARG A 153 8.34 18.07 -9.93
N SER A 154 7.15 18.45 -9.47
CA SER A 154 6.93 19.73 -8.78
C SER A 154 6.45 19.50 -7.36
N TYR A 155 7.27 19.90 -6.39
CA TYR A 155 6.83 20.12 -5.02
C TYR A 155 5.89 21.33 -4.95
N ILE A 156 4.86 21.23 -4.13
CA ILE A 156 3.81 22.23 -4.01
C ILE A 156 3.78 22.83 -2.61
N THR A 157 3.57 22.00 -1.59
CA THR A 157 3.42 22.43 -0.20
C THR A 157 3.75 21.32 0.80
N THR A 158 3.99 21.68 2.06
CA THR A 158 4.18 20.75 3.20
C THR A 158 3.13 21.03 4.26
N CYS A 159 2.32 20.02 4.60
CA CYS A 159 1.27 20.14 5.60
C CYS A 159 1.66 19.51 6.93
N PHE A 160 1.26 20.15 8.04
CA PHE A 160 1.46 19.68 9.41
C PHE A 160 0.12 19.70 10.18
N PRO A 161 -0.30 18.60 10.83
CA PRO A 161 0.25 17.25 10.67
C PRO A 161 0.02 16.71 9.26
N ALA A 162 0.40 15.46 8.99
CA ALA A 162 -0.01 14.80 7.75
C ALA A 162 -1.55 14.79 7.61
N GLN A 163 -2.06 15.04 6.41
CA GLN A 163 -3.50 15.18 6.10
C GLN A 163 -4.15 13.91 5.54
N PHE A 164 -3.38 12.83 5.40
CA PHE A 164 -3.81 11.47 5.06
C PHE A 164 -2.98 10.47 5.87
#